data_AF-A0A0P9E3F6-F1
#
_entry.id   AF-A0A0P9E3F6-F1
#
_cell.length_a   1.000
_cell.length_b   1.000
_cell.length_c   1.000
_cell.angle_alpha   90.00
_cell.angle_beta   90.00
_cell.angle_gamma   90.00
#
_symmetry.space_group_name_H-M   'P 1'
#
loop_
_entity.id
_entity.type
_entity.pdbx_description
1 polymer ?
#
loop_
_entity_poly.entity_id
_entity_poly.type
_entity_poly.pdbx_seq_one_letter_code
_entity_poly.pdbx_strand_id
1 'polypeptide(L)'
;MGKPTAVSNSGPLIWLGRYGLLFLLRKHFSLIAIPTAVYVEVVKEGLKHNYLDAQETKNAVDEGWINLKTVDERDIETVARAEEKLGIRLGMGERQAISLARHLKVKIILTDDEDAAHVSRVLRLKPGAHYIFCLRPLETKSLQRIKS
;
A
#
# COMPACT_ATOMS: atom_id res chain seq x y z
N MET A 1 -11.34 -20.59 -1.11
CA MET A 1 -11.14 -19.45 -0.18
C MET A 1 -11.12 -18.17 -1.01
N GLY A 2 -11.84 -17.13 -0.60
CA GLY A 2 -11.83 -15.85 -1.33
C GLY A 2 -10.46 -15.17 -1.31
N LYS A 3 -10.21 -14.26 -2.26
CA LYS A 3 -9.00 -13.42 -2.24
C LYS A 3 -8.98 -12.58 -0.96
N PRO A 4 -7.80 -12.33 -0.35
CA PRO A 4 -7.72 -11.51 0.86
C PRO A 4 -7.92 -10.02 0.55
N THR A 5 -8.23 -9.25 1.60
CA THR A 5 -8.15 -7.79 1.61
C THR A 5 -6.79 -7.35 2.16
N ALA A 6 -6.25 -6.24 1.66
CA ALA A 6 -5.05 -5.60 2.20
C ALA A 6 -5.24 -4.11 2.41
N VAL A 7 -4.38 -3.50 3.22
CA VAL A 7 -4.19 -2.04 3.28
C VAL A 7 -2.85 -1.71 2.65
N SER A 8 -2.77 -0.70 1.79
CA SER A 8 -1.50 -0.30 1.15
C SER A 8 -1.00 1.05 1.64
N ASN A 9 0.32 1.14 1.83
CA ASN A 9 1.06 2.39 1.87
C ASN A 9 1.33 2.92 0.44
N SER A 10 1.97 4.09 0.32
CA SER A 10 2.30 4.77 -0.93
C SER A 10 3.30 4.01 -1.79
N GLY A 11 4.43 3.55 -1.21
CA GLY A 11 5.52 2.91 -1.96
C GLY A 11 5.09 1.75 -2.88
N PRO A 12 4.31 0.75 -2.42
CA PRO A 12 3.83 -0.32 -3.29
C PRO A 12 2.97 0.17 -4.47
N LEU A 13 2.16 1.21 -4.28
CA LEU A 13 1.31 1.77 -5.33
C LEU A 13 2.13 2.53 -6.35
N ILE A 14 3.08 3.36 -5.88
CA ILE A 14 3.99 4.14 -6.73
C ILE A 14 4.86 3.19 -7.56
N TRP A 15 5.51 2.22 -6.92
CA TRP A 15 6.36 1.26 -7.61
C TRP A 15 5.56 0.45 -8.63
N LEU A 16 4.43 -0.16 -8.24
CA LEU A 16 3.66 -0.97 -9.18
C LEU A 16 3.04 -0.12 -10.30
N GLY A 17 2.52 1.06 -10.00
CA GLY A 17 1.99 1.95 -11.03
C GLY A 17 3.09 2.39 -12.02
N ARG A 18 4.30 2.69 -11.54
CA ARG A 18 5.39 3.17 -12.39
C ARG A 18 5.78 2.16 -13.47
N TYR A 19 5.58 0.88 -13.20
CA TYR A 19 5.85 -0.22 -14.14
C TYR A 19 4.59 -0.77 -14.82
N GLY A 20 3.42 -0.13 -14.65
CA GLY A 20 2.15 -0.62 -15.23
C GLY A 20 1.71 -1.96 -14.63
N LEU A 21 2.13 -2.24 -13.40
CA LEU A 21 1.96 -3.49 -12.67
C LEU A 21 0.86 -3.45 -11.61
N LEU A 22 0.13 -2.34 -11.49
CA LEU A 22 -0.91 -2.17 -10.47
C LEU A 22 -2.02 -3.24 -10.58
N PHE A 23 -2.25 -3.79 -11.78
CA PHE A 23 -3.19 -4.89 -12.01
C PHE A 23 -2.88 -6.16 -11.20
N LEU A 24 -1.62 -6.39 -10.81
CA LEU A 24 -1.23 -7.55 -10.00
C LEU A 24 -1.89 -7.50 -8.63
N LEU A 25 -2.07 -6.30 -8.08
CA LEU A 25 -2.81 -6.12 -6.84
C LEU A 25 -4.28 -6.56 -6.99
N ARG A 26 -4.96 -6.16 -8.08
CA ARG A 26 -6.33 -6.60 -8.40
C ARG A 26 -6.44 -8.12 -8.63
N LYS A 27 -5.37 -8.74 -9.15
CA LYS A 27 -5.32 -10.18 -9.34
C LYS A 27 -5.27 -10.93 -8.01
N HIS A 28 -4.50 -10.44 -7.03
CA HIS A 28 -4.23 -11.13 -5.78
C HIS A 28 -5.15 -10.75 -4.61
N PHE A 29 -5.75 -9.56 -4.63
CA PHE A 29 -6.61 -9.06 -3.56
C PHE A 29 -8.05 -8.88 -4.04
N SER A 30 -9.02 -9.12 -3.16
CA SER A 30 -10.43 -8.78 -3.43
C SER A 30 -10.68 -7.29 -3.31
N LEU A 31 -9.92 -6.64 -2.42
CA LEU A 31 -10.03 -5.22 -2.11
C LEU A 31 -8.70 -4.73 -1.55
N ILE A 32 -8.35 -3.48 -1.87
CA ILE A 32 -7.26 -2.77 -1.22
C ILE A 32 -7.78 -1.49 -0.63
N ALA A 33 -7.59 -1.30 0.67
CA ALA A 33 -7.88 -0.02 1.31
C ALA A 33 -6.62 0.86 1.33
N ILE A 34 -6.79 2.15 1.11
CA ILE A 34 -5.72 3.14 1.26
C ILE A 34 -6.22 4.30 2.13
N PRO A 35 -5.38 4.84 3.02
CA PRO A 35 -5.75 6.00 3.81
C PRO A 35 -5.66 7.29 2.97
N THR A 36 -6.32 8.35 3.43
CA THR A 36 -6.30 9.67 2.77
C THR A 36 -4.89 10.20 2.54
N ALA A 37 -3.97 10.05 3.50
CA ALA A 37 -2.59 10.52 3.33
C ALA A 37 -1.88 9.85 2.14
N VAL A 38 -2.07 8.53 1.98
CA VAL A 38 -1.50 7.77 0.85
C VAL A 38 -2.11 8.22 -0.47
N TYR A 39 -3.42 8.44 -0.53
CA TYR A 39 -4.05 8.95 -1.76
C TYR A 39 -3.57 10.35 -2.14
N VAL A 40 -3.37 11.24 -1.16
CA VAL A 40 -2.81 12.58 -1.42
C VAL A 40 -1.42 12.47 -2.03
N GLU A 41 -0.54 11.66 -1.43
CA GLU A 41 0.82 11.47 -1.93
C GLU A 41 0.84 10.83 -3.33
N VAL A 42 0.17 9.69 -3.51
CA VAL A 42 0.25 8.91 -4.76
C VAL A 42 -0.51 9.59 -5.89
N VAL A 43 -1.71 10.12 -5.63
CA VAL A 43 -2.58 10.66 -6.67
C VAL A 43 -2.47 12.17 -6.77
N LYS A 44 -2.72 12.92 -5.69
CA LYS A 44 -2.78 14.38 -5.80
C LYS A 44 -1.42 14.99 -6.11
N GLU A 45 -0.37 14.58 -5.39
CA GLU A 45 0.98 15.07 -5.68
C GLU A 45 1.53 14.43 -6.96
N GLY A 46 1.34 13.13 -7.17
CA GLY A 46 1.77 12.46 -8.40
C GLY A 46 1.20 13.08 -9.69
N LEU A 47 -0.07 13.47 -9.71
CA LEU A 47 -0.68 14.13 -10.87
C LEU A 47 -0.11 15.52 -11.14
N LYS A 48 0.31 16.27 -10.12
CA LYS A 48 1.02 17.57 -10.33
C LYS A 48 2.34 17.38 -11.08
N HIS A 49 2.94 16.20 -10.98
CA HIS A 49 4.17 15.83 -11.67
C HIS A 49 3.92 15.07 -12.99
N ASN A 50 2.66 14.94 -13.45
CA ASN A 50 2.26 14.18 -14.64
C ASN A 50 2.73 12.71 -14.62
N TYR A 51 2.75 12.10 -13.43
CA TYR A 51 3.13 10.70 -13.26
C TYR A 51 2.00 9.77 -13.71
N LEU A 52 2.31 8.85 -14.63
CA LEU A 52 1.34 7.88 -15.16
C LEU A 52 0.80 6.96 -14.07
N ASP A 53 1.63 6.62 -13.07
CA ASP A 53 1.26 5.81 -11.90
C ASP A 53 0.19 6.45 -11.02
N ALA A 54 0.15 7.78 -10.97
CA ALA A 54 -0.87 8.53 -10.26
C ALA A 54 -2.25 8.38 -10.93
N GLN A 55 -2.27 8.41 -12.26
CA GLN A 55 -3.51 8.24 -13.04
C GLN A 55 -4.06 6.81 -12.92
N GLU A 56 -3.20 5.79 -12.94
CA GLU A 56 -3.62 4.39 -12.75
C GLU A 56 -4.24 4.19 -11.36
N THR A 57 -3.62 4.73 -10.31
CA THR A 57 -4.15 4.64 -8.94
C THR A 57 -5.47 5.39 -8.82
N LYS A 58 -5.61 6.56 -9.45
CA LYS A 58 -6.88 7.30 -9.50
C LYS A 58 -7.99 6.46 -10.16
N ASN A 59 -7.72 5.89 -11.33
CA ASN A 59 -8.69 5.06 -12.04
C ASN A 59 -9.09 3.83 -11.20
N ALA A 60 -8.14 3.21 -10.51
CA ALA A 60 -8.39 2.09 -9.62
C ALA A 60 -9.29 2.44 -8.42
N VAL A 61 -9.21 3.68 -7.92
CA VAL A 61 -10.11 4.22 -6.91
C VAL A 61 -11.49 4.50 -7.49
N ASP A 62 -11.55 5.13 -8.67
CA ASP A 62 -12.82 5.42 -9.36
C ASP A 62 -13.59 4.14 -9.74
N GLU A 63 -12.88 3.07 -10.10
CA GLU A 63 -13.43 1.72 -10.34
C GLU A 63 -13.85 0.98 -9.05
N GLY A 64 -13.45 1.48 -7.88
CA GLY A 64 -13.89 0.96 -6.57
C GLY A 64 -13.19 -0.32 -6.08
N TRP A 65 -12.12 -0.78 -6.74
CA TRP A 65 -11.34 -1.92 -6.25
C TRP A 65 -10.19 -1.50 -5.32
N ILE A 66 -9.75 -0.23 -5.40
CA ILE A 66 -9.02 0.46 -4.35
C ILE A 66 -9.99 1.38 -3.60
N ASN A 67 -10.17 1.14 -2.30
CA ASN A 67 -11.05 1.92 -1.44
C ASN A 67 -10.29 2.96 -0.64
N LEU A 68 -10.58 4.23 -0.93
CA LEU A 68 -10.15 5.35 -0.10
C LEU A 68 -10.89 5.32 1.25
N LYS A 69 -10.16 5.43 2.35
CA LYS A 69 -10.69 5.48 3.72
C LYS A 69 -10.04 6.60 4.51
N THR A 70 -10.83 7.25 5.36
CA THR A 70 -10.33 8.17 6.39
C THR A 70 -9.89 7.39 7.62
N VAL A 71 -8.98 7.96 8.39
CA VAL A 71 -8.45 7.38 9.63
C VAL A 71 -8.70 8.37 10.76
N ASP A 72 -9.28 7.90 11.86
CA ASP A 72 -9.51 8.71 13.05
C ASP A 72 -8.19 8.93 13.81
N GLU A 73 -8.03 10.11 14.42
CA GLU A 73 -6.83 10.47 15.20
C GLU A 73 -6.55 9.47 16.34
N ARG A 74 -7.60 8.91 16.94
CA ARG A 74 -7.49 7.89 18.00
C ARG A 74 -6.80 6.60 17.53
N ASP A 75 -7.00 6.23 16.26
CA ASP A 75 -6.34 5.04 15.71
C ASP A 75 -4.84 5.27 15.49
N ILE A 76 -4.46 6.53 15.19
CA ILE A 76 -3.07 6.96 15.00
C ILE A 76 -2.29 6.93 16.31
N GLU A 77 -2.92 7.31 17.43
CA GLU A 77 -2.26 7.33 18.75
C GLU A 77 -1.68 5.96 19.14
N THR A 78 -2.36 4.88 18.79
CA THR A 78 -1.85 3.53 19.08
C THR A 78 -0.56 3.23 18.31
N VAL A 79 -0.45 3.73 17.07
CA VAL A 79 0.77 3.59 16.27
C VAL A 79 1.89 4.45 16.84
N ALA A 80 1.58 5.67 17.28
CA ALA A 80 2.55 6.58 17.91
C ALA A 80 3.17 5.98 19.19
N ARG A 81 2.38 5.28 20.02
CA ARG A 81 2.90 4.55 21.19
C ARG A 81 3.85 3.41 20.81
N ALA A 82 3.58 2.73 19.69
CA ALA A 82 4.46 1.68 19.19
C ALA A 82 5.76 2.25 18.62
N GLU A 83 5.69 3.37 17.91
CA GLU A 83 6.84 4.14 17.43
C GLU A 83 7.76 4.56 18.56
N GLU A 84 7.21 5.18 19.62
CA GLU A 84 7.96 5.61 20.80
C GLU A 84 8.69 4.44 21.46
N LYS A 85 7.99 3.33 21.67
CA LYS A 85 8.59 2.12 22.27
C LYS A 85 9.73 1.53 21.43
N LEU A 86 9.69 1.70 20.11
CA LEU A 86 10.67 1.17 19.18
C LEU A 86 11.77 2.18 18.81
N GLY A 87 11.62 3.45 19.16
CA GLY A 87 12.51 4.52 18.72
C GLY A 87 12.44 4.79 17.21
N ILE A 88 11.32 4.48 16.57
CA ILE A 88 11.09 4.63 15.12
C ILE A 88 10.24 5.87 14.86
N ARG A 89 10.46 6.55 13.73
CA ARG A 89 9.62 7.68 13.30
C ARG A 89 9.08 7.47 11.90
N LEU A 90 7.79 7.15 11.82
CA LEU A 90 7.09 6.92 10.58
C LEU A 90 6.63 8.23 9.91
N GLY A 91 6.38 8.18 8.61
CA GLY A 91 5.63 9.17 7.87
C GLY A 91 4.13 9.14 8.20
N MET A 92 3.40 10.16 7.74
CA MET A 92 1.94 10.21 7.95
C MET A 92 1.20 9.11 7.16
N GLY A 93 1.64 8.82 5.93
CA GLY A 93 1.08 7.74 5.11
C GLY A 93 1.19 6.38 5.79
N GLU A 94 2.38 6.07 6.32
CA GLU A 94 2.66 4.85 7.09
C GLU A 94 1.81 4.73 8.34
N ARG A 95 1.79 5.77 9.18
CA ARG A 95 0.94 5.81 10.39
C ARG A 95 -0.51 5.53 10.04
N GLN A 96 -1.05 6.25 9.06
CA GLN A 96 -2.45 6.07 8.68
C GLN A 96 -2.70 4.68 8.08
N ALA A 97 -1.78 4.11 7.29
CA ALA A 97 -1.96 2.78 6.72
C ALA A 97 -1.99 1.69 7.81
N ILE A 98 -1.07 1.75 8.77
CA ILE A 98 -1.04 0.83 9.92
C ILE A 98 -2.30 0.99 10.78
N SER A 99 -2.69 2.23 11.07
CA SER A 99 -3.89 2.56 11.83
C SER A 99 -5.15 2.01 11.16
N LEU A 100 -5.28 2.22 9.84
CA LEU A 100 -6.40 1.76 9.04
C LEU A 100 -6.48 0.23 9.00
N ALA A 101 -5.35 -0.46 8.84
CA ALA A 101 -5.30 -1.92 8.86
C ALA A 101 -5.82 -2.48 10.20
N ARG A 102 -5.43 -1.86 11.32
CA ARG A 102 -5.94 -2.24 12.64
C ARG A 102 -7.42 -1.97 12.80
N HIS A 103 -7.88 -0.77 12.42
CA HIS A 103 -9.27 -0.36 12.51
C HIS A 103 -10.18 -1.33 11.74
N LEU A 104 -9.81 -1.64 10.49
CA LEU A 104 -10.56 -2.56 9.62
C LEU A 104 -10.33 -4.04 9.97
N LYS A 105 -9.50 -4.36 10.95
CA LYS A 105 -9.08 -5.73 11.30
C LYS A 105 -8.48 -6.51 10.11
N VAL A 106 -7.86 -5.79 9.17
CA VAL A 106 -7.18 -6.35 8.00
C VAL A 106 -5.74 -6.69 8.40
N LYS A 107 -5.36 -7.95 8.29
CA LYS A 107 -4.03 -8.40 8.72
C LYS A 107 -2.92 -8.06 7.74
N ILE A 108 -3.20 -7.89 6.46
CA ILE A 108 -2.16 -7.69 5.43
C ILE A 108 -1.96 -6.20 5.21
N ILE A 109 -0.73 -5.74 5.37
CA ILE A 109 -0.31 -4.38 5.02
C ILE A 109 0.76 -4.42 3.94
N LEU A 110 0.56 -3.72 2.83
CA LEU A 110 1.54 -3.59 1.76
C LEU A 110 2.43 -2.40 2.08
N THR A 111 3.72 -2.66 2.30
CA THR A 111 4.75 -1.66 2.52
C THR A 111 6.09 -2.22 2.09
N ASP A 112 6.90 -1.35 1.52
CA ASP A 112 8.30 -1.53 1.14
C ASP A 112 9.27 -0.86 2.15
N ASP A 113 8.74 -0.23 3.20
CA ASP A 113 9.50 0.43 4.26
C ASP A 113 9.71 -0.54 5.44
N GLU A 114 10.97 -0.70 5.86
CA GLU A 114 11.35 -1.64 6.93
C GLU A 114 10.91 -1.19 8.31
N ASP A 115 10.90 0.13 8.58
CA ASP A 115 10.45 0.70 9.85
C ASP A 115 8.94 0.52 10.00
N ALA A 116 8.17 0.82 8.95
CA ALA A 116 6.74 0.55 8.88
C ALA A 116 6.44 -0.94 9.01
N ALA A 117 7.25 -1.81 8.39
CA ALA A 117 7.13 -3.26 8.54
C ALA A 117 7.41 -3.72 9.98
N HIS A 118 8.40 -3.13 10.66
CA HIS A 118 8.72 -3.45 12.05
C HIS A 118 7.57 -3.06 12.99
N VAL A 119 7.09 -1.81 12.92
CA VAL A 119 5.95 -1.33 13.71
C VAL A 119 4.70 -2.19 13.46
N SER A 120 4.44 -2.54 12.20
CA SER A 120 3.34 -3.41 11.80
C SER A 120 3.40 -4.79 12.48
N ARG A 121 4.58 -5.43 12.54
CA ARG A 121 4.77 -6.74 13.18
C ARG A 121 4.49 -6.67 14.69
N VAL A 122 4.96 -5.62 15.38
CA VAL A 122 4.67 -5.40 16.81
C VAL A 122 3.16 -5.28 17.05
N LEU A 123 2.45 -4.64 16.11
CA LEU A 123 0.99 -4.49 16.15
C LEU A 123 0.23 -5.70 15.58
N ARG A 124 0.90 -6.84 15.39
CA ARG A 124 0.34 -8.12 14.89
C ARG A 124 -0.26 -8.06 13.47
N LEU A 125 0.15 -7.08 12.69
CA LEU A 125 -0.08 -7.05 11.25
C LEU A 125 0.99 -7.87 10.53
N LYS A 126 0.70 -8.24 9.28
CA LYS A 126 1.57 -9.00 8.39
C LYS A 126 2.00 -8.09 7.24
N PRO A 127 3.23 -7.54 7.27
CA PRO A 127 3.81 -6.86 6.13
C PRO A 127 3.85 -7.81 4.93
N GLY A 128 3.24 -7.41 3.84
CA GLY A 128 3.10 -8.15 2.60
C GLY A 128 4.22 -7.89 1.61
N ALA A 129 5.45 -7.64 2.07
CA ALA A 129 6.60 -7.38 1.21
C ALA A 129 6.84 -8.51 0.19
N HIS A 130 6.48 -9.76 0.53
CA HIS A 130 6.55 -10.91 -0.38
C HIS A 130 5.64 -10.75 -1.61
N TYR A 131 4.51 -10.05 -1.51
CA TYR A 131 3.67 -9.74 -2.67
C TYR A 131 4.28 -8.66 -3.57
N ILE A 132 5.16 -7.80 -3.05
CA ILE A 132 5.85 -6.78 -3.85
C ILE A 132 7.07 -7.41 -4.54
N PHE A 133 7.85 -8.18 -3.77
CA PHE A 133 9.12 -8.74 -4.22
C PHE A 133 8.97 -9.93 -5.18
N CYS A 134 7.92 -10.75 -5.01
CA CYS A 134 7.65 -11.92 -5.86
C CYS A 134 6.99 -11.56 -7.21
N LEU A 135 6.67 -10.28 -7.43
CA LEU A 135 6.23 -9.78 -8.74
C LEU A 135 7.43 -9.42 -9.64
N ARG A 136 8.61 -9.17 -9.06
CA ARG A 136 9.85 -8.89 -9.81
C ARG A 136 10.31 -10.01 -10.77
N PRO A 137 10.23 -11.31 -10.42
CA PRO A 137 10.71 -12.37 -11.31
C PRO A 137 9.77 -12.71 -12.47
N LEU A 138 8.51 -12.25 -12.45
CA LEU A 138 7.57 -12.54 -13.53
C LEU A 138 7.79 -11.66 -14.76
N GLU A 139 8.39 -10.47 -14.59
CA GLU A 139 8.65 -9.53 -15.68
C GLU A 139 9.86 -9.87 -16.55
N THR A 140 10.86 -10.60 -16.03
CA THR A 140 12.03 -10.95 -16.84
C THR A 140 11.69 -11.95 -17.95
N LYS A 141 10.61 -12.74 -17.79
CA LYS A 141 10.15 -13.69 -18.82
C LYS A 141 9.01 -13.17 -19.69
N SER A 142 8.14 -12.28 -19.20
CA SER A 142 7.05 -11.72 -20.00
C SER A 142 7.49 -10.56 -20.89
N LEU A 143 8.44 -9.71 -20.46
CA LEU A 143 8.96 -8.61 -21.30
C LEU A 143 9.86 -9.09 -22.45
N GLN A 144 10.54 -10.23 -22.30
CA GLN A 144 11.31 -10.85 -23.40
C GLN A 144 10.41 -11.39 -24.51
N ARG A 145 9.12 -11.62 -24.23
CA ARG A 145 8.17 -12.25 -25.14
C ARG A 145 7.31 -11.25 -25.94
N ILE A 146 7.45 -9.96 -25.63
CA ILE A 146 6.77 -8.84 -26.32
C ILE A 146 7.75 -8.14 -27.29
N LYS A 147 9.05 -8.47 -27.25
CA LYS A 147 10.10 -7.96 -28.15
C LYS A 147 10.68 -9.01 -29.11
N SER A 148 10.01 -10.14 -29.30
CA SER A 148 10.32 -11.16 -30.31
C SER A 148 9.15 -11.35 -31.25
#